data_AF-A0A1Y3B3X5-F1
#
_entry.id   AF-A0A1Y3B3X5-F1
#
_cell.length_a   1.000
_cell.length_b   1.000
_cell.length_c   1.000
_cell.angle_alpha   90.00
_cell.angle_beta   90.00
_cell.angle_gamma   90.00
#
_symmetry.space_group_name_H-M   'P 1'
#
loop_
_entity.id
_entity.type
_entity.pdbx_description
1 polymer ?
#
loop_
_entity_poly.entity_id
_entity_poly.type
_entity_poly.pdbx_seq_one_letter_code
_entity_poly.pdbx_strand_id
1 'polypeptide(L)'
;MSNTYRNANNIQANKTTFVKPQTSFYTFQPRPPVPIAFQNAEFDGKRLRKAVARKTVDYNSSIVKMLESRIWQRDSRDYRAIQPDIVPPMYMQNNAANCITTKFVRTSTNKMRCPIFCVLWTPEGRRLITGSSSGEFTLWNGLTFNFETILQV
;
A
#
# COMPACT_ATOMS: atom_id res chain seq x y z
N MET A 1 57.76 -15.81 -58.03
CA MET A 1 57.99 -15.76 -56.57
C MET A 1 56.71 -16.20 -55.88
N SER A 2 56.73 -17.41 -55.34
CA SER A 2 55.66 -18.04 -54.58
C SER A 2 55.50 -17.35 -53.22
N ASN A 3 54.28 -16.98 -52.83
CA ASN A 3 54.00 -16.54 -51.47
C ASN A 3 53.08 -17.54 -50.78
N THR A 4 53.60 -18.08 -49.68
CA THR A 4 53.06 -19.17 -48.89
C THR A 4 52.72 -18.65 -47.49
N TYR A 5 51.64 -19.21 -46.92
CA TYR A 5 51.30 -19.30 -45.49
C TYR A 5 50.62 -18.13 -44.74
N ARG A 6 49.34 -18.39 -44.40
CA ARG A 6 48.70 -18.37 -43.05
C ARG A 6 49.01 -17.19 -42.10
N ASN A 7 47.96 -16.51 -41.66
CA ASN A 7 47.35 -16.82 -40.35
C ASN A 7 45.96 -16.16 -40.18
N ALA A 8 44.96 -16.98 -39.85
CA ALA A 8 43.67 -16.52 -39.37
C ALA A 8 43.80 -16.27 -37.86
N ASN A 9 43.89 -15.00 -37.45
CA ASN A 9 43.88 -14.65 -36.04
C ASN A 9 42.47 -14.82 -35.48
N ASN A 10 42.32 -15.88 -34.70
CA ASN A 10 41.17 -16.25 -33.90
C ASN A 10 41.00 -15.21 -32.78
N ILE A 11 40.12 -14.23 -32.97
CA ILE A 11 39.77 -13.29 -31.90
C ILE A 11 38.85 -14.04 -30.93
N GLN A 12 39.45 -14.67 -29.91
CA GLN A 12 38.71 -15.15 -28.76
C GLN A 12 38.08 -13.94 -28.07
N ALA A 13 36.76 -13.81 -28.18
CA ALA A 13 35.99 -12.90 -27.36
C ALA A 13 36.18 -13.32 -25.90
N ASN A 14 36.95 -12.53 -25.15
CA ASN A 14 37.05 -12.67 -23.70
C ASN A 14 35.64 -12.49 -23.12
N LYS A 15 34.98 -13.61 -22.76
CA LYS A 15 33.82 -13.59 -21.87
C LYS A 15 34.33 -13.08 -20.51
N THR A 16 34.20 -11.79 -20.28
CA THR A 16 34.35 -11.21 -18.95
C THR A 16 33.21 -11.75 -18.09
N THR A 17 33.48 -12.82 -17.36
CA THR A 17 32.59 -13.34 -16.32
C THR A 17 32.40 -12.26 -15.27
N PHE A 18 31.17 -11.78 -15.11
CA PHE A 18 30.82 -10.86 -14.03
C PHE A 18 30.99 -11.57 -12.68
N VAL A 19 32.04 -11.24 -11.95
CA VAL A 19 32.27 -11.71 -10.59
C VAL A 19 31.49 -10.81 -9.64
N LYS A 20 30.43 -11.35 -9.01
CA LYS A 20 29.69 -10.63 -7.96
C LYS A 20 30.66 -10.31 -6.79
N PRO A 21 30.75 -9.05 -6.33
CA PRO A 21 31.52 -8.73 -5.13
C PRO A 21 30.90 -9.43 -3.91
N GLN A 22 31.73 -10.18 -3.18
CA GLN A 22 31.42 -10.89 -1.93
C GLN A 22 31.30 -9.90 -0.75
N THR A 23 30.49 -8.85 -0.87
CA THR A 23 30.25 -7.89 0.21
C THR A 23 28.78 -7.48 0.27
N SER A 24 27.90 -8.45 0.47
CA SER A 24 26.53 -8.21 0.89
C SER A 24 26.24 -9.07 2.11
N PHE A 25 26.27 -8.46 3.30
CA PHE A 25 25.88 -9.07 4.58
C PHE A 25 24.37 -9.41 4.67
N TYR A 26 23.62 -9.23 3.58
CA TYR A 26 22.22 -9.57 3.46
C TYR A 26 22.03 -10.61 2.36
N THR A 27 21.95 -11.87 2.76
CA THR A 27 21.40 -12.92 1.91
C THR A 27 19.89 -12.72 1.86
N PHE A 28 19.34 -12.41 0.69
CA PHE A 28 17.90 -12.41 0.47
C PHE A 28 17.37 -13.83 0.73
N GLN A 29 16.77 -14.05 1.91
CA GLN A 29 16.09 -15.29 2.21
C GLN A 29 14.68 -15.22 1.62
N PRO A 30 14.32 -16.08 0.65
CA PRO A 30 12.93 -16.18 0.21
C PRO A 30 12.08 -16.59 1.41
N ARG A 31 11.00 -15.83 1.65
CA ARG A 31 10.05 -16.12 2.72
C ARG A 31 9.54 -17.56 2.54
N PRO A 32 9.52 -18.41 3.57
CA PRO A 32 8.97 -19.75 3.45
C PRO A 32 7.51 -19.64 2.97
N PRO A 33 7.06 -20.53 2.07
CA PRO A 33 5.68 -20.53 1.61
C PRO A 33 4.75 -20.70 2.81
N VAL A 34 3.82 -19.75 2.95
CA VAL A 34 2.81 -19.79 4.01
C VAL A 34 1.98 -21.07 3.79
N PRO A 35 1.81 -21.95 4.79
CA PRO A 35 0.99 -23.14 4.63
C PRO A 35 -0.41 -22.73 4.16
N ILE A 36 -0.89 -23.37 3.09
CA ILE A 36 -2.26 -23.15 2.66
C ILE A 36 -3.13 -23.80 3.73
N ALA A 37 -3.75 -22.98 4.58
CA ALA A 37 -4.71 -23.46 5.55
C ALA A 37 -5.97 -23.93 4.81
N PHE A 38 -5.94 -25.17 4.32
CA PHE A 38 -7.14 -25.92 3.94
C PHE A 38 -7.71 -26.52 5.23
N GLN A 39 -8.75 -25.93 5.81
CA GLN A 39 -10.15 -26.00 5.36
C GLN A 39 -10.79 -27.33 5.77
N ASN A 40 -11.14 -27.42 7.06
CA ASN A 40 -12.30 -28.20 7.50
C ASN A 40 -13.27 -27.20 8.14
N ALA A 41 -14.11 -26.61 7.31
CA ALA A 41 -15.29 -25.88 7.76
C ALA A 41 -16.49 -26.57 7.12
N GLU A 42 -16.82 -27.76 7.62
CA GLU A 42 -18.13 -28.32 7.43
C GLU A 42 -19.06 -27.78 8.52
N PHE A 43 -20.15 -27.16 8.07
CA PHE A 43 -21.52 -27.58 8.37
C PHE A 43 -22.52 -26.47 8.82
N ASP A 44 -23.77 -26.76 8.43
CA ASP A 44 -25.08 -26.25 8.80
C ASP A 44 -25.61 -24.93 8.23
N GLY A 45 -26.20 -25.01 7.04
CA GLY A 45 -27.51 -24.40 6.73
C GLY A 45 -27.61 -22.89 6.52
N LYS A 46 -26.74 -22.06 7.12
CA LYS A 46 -26.63 -20.61 6.84
C LYS A 46 -25.17 -20.24 6.79
N ARG A 47 -24.56 -20.46 5.60
CA ARG A 47 -23.19 -20.11 5.21
C ARG A 47 -22.40 -19.40 6.32
N LEU A 48 -21.61 -20.16 7.08
CA LEU A 48 -20.63 -19.60 8.00
C LEU A 48 -19.72 -18.69 7.19
N ARG A 49 -19.81 -17.37 7.42
CA ARG A 49 -18.91 -16.42 6.77
C ARG A 49 -17.57 -16.55 7.46
N LYS A 50 -16.55 -16.99 6.72
CA LYS A 50 -15.16 -16.96 7.18
C LYS A 50 -14.83 -15.55 7.69
N ALA A 51 -14.13 -15.45 8.81
CA ALA A 51 -13.62 -14.16 9.27
C ALA A 51 -12.64 -13.63 8.21
N VAL A 52 -13.07 -12.60 7.48
CA VAL A 52 -12.25 -11.94 6.46
C VAL A 52 -11.58 -10.73 7.11
N ALA A 53 -10.25 -10.74 7.16
CA ALA A 53 -9.48 -9.55 7.48
C ALA A 53 -9.77 -8.49 6.42
N ARG A 54 -10.26 -7.33 6.86
CA ARG A 54 -10.58 -6.21 5.96
C ARG A 54 -9.36 -5.30 5.87
N LYS A 55 -9.16 -4.71 4.70
CA LYS A 55 -8.18 -3.62 4.56
C LYS A 55 -8.64 -2.44 5.39
N THR A 56 -7.73 -1.91 6.19
CA THR A 56 -7.96 -0.74 7.05
C THR A 56 -6.87 0.28 6.76
N VAL A 57 -7.27 1.54 6.59
CA VAL A 57 -6.34 2.66 6.54
C VAL A 57 -6.44 3.35 7.88
N ASP A 58 -5.46 3.07 8.75
CA ASP A 58 -5.42 3.60 10.10
C ASP A 58 -4.38 4.70 10.23
N TYR A 59 -4.85 5.92 10.50
CA TYR A 59 -3.99 7.07 10.75
C TYR A 59 -3.46 7.13 12.19
N ASN A 60 -4.02 6.35 13.13
CA ASN A 60 -3.60 6.42 14.54
C ASN A 60 -2.12 6.08 14.71
N SER A 61 -1.65 5.01 14.05
CA SER A 61 -0.23 4.64 14.03
C SER A 61 0.69 5.80 13.62
N SER A 62 0.31 6.54 12.57
CA SER A 62 1.05 7.71 12.08
C SER A 62 1.04 8.87 13.08
N ILE A 63 -0.11 9.12 13.73
CA ILE A 63 -0.22 10.17 14.76
C ILE A 63 0.62 9.82 15.98
N VAL A 64 0.58 8.58 16.47
CA VAL A 64 1.40 8.13 17.61
C VAL A 64 2.87 8.29 17.28
N LYS A 65 3.30 7.87 16.07
CA LYS A 65 4.69 8.02 15.64
C LYS A 65 5.14 9.48 15.57
N MET A 66 4.25 10.37 15.12
CA MET A 66 4.49 11.80 15.13
C MET A 66 4.66 12.34 16.56
N LEU A 67 3.80 11.92 17.50
CA LEU A 67 3.87 12.34 18.91
C LEU A 67 5.18 11.88 19.57
N GLU A 68 5.59 10.62 19.35
CA GLU A 68 6.87 10.10 19.83
C GLU A 68 8.06 10.88 19.26
N SER A 69 7.99 11.23 17.97
CA SER A 69 9.07 11.94 17.26
C SER A 69 9.18 13.40 17.70
N ARG A 70 8.06 14.05 18.04
CA ARG A 70 8.01 15.44 18.50
C ARG A 70 8.81 15.69 19.78
N ILE A 71 9.00 14.68 20.61
CA ILE A 71 9.72 14.82 21.89
C ILE A 71 11.18 15.27 21.65
N TRP A 72 11.80 14.82 20.56
CA TRP A 72 13.22 15.02 20.30
C TRP A 72 13.53 15.67 18.93
N GLN A 73 12.58 15.73 18.01
CA GLN A 73 12.74 16.45 16.73
C GLN A 73 12.17 17.87 16.85
N ARG A 74 13.03 18.88 16.71
CA ARG A 74 12.61 20.30 16.82
C ARG A 74 12.06 20.83 15.51
N ASP A 75 12.68 20.45 14.40
CA ASP A 75 12.43 21.00 13.07
C ASP A 75 12.67 19.92 12.00
N SER A 76 12.34 20.22 10.74
CA SER A 76 12.47 19.29 9.62
C SER A 76 13.88 18.81 9.30
N ARG A 77 14.88 19.46 9.89
CA ARG A 77 16.30 19.10 9.81
C ARG A 77 16.65 17.91 10.68
N ASP A 78 15.90 17.69 11.75
CA ASP A 78 16.09 16.58 12.69
C ASP A 78 15.34 15.31 12.22
N TYR A 79 14.67 15.37 11.06
CA TYR A 79 13.98 14.23 10.47
C TYR A 79 15.02 13.17 10.09
N ARG A 80 14.89 11.98 10.69
CA ARG A 80 15.66 10.83 10.25
C ARG A 80 15.28 10.49 8.81
N ALA A 81 16.26 10.10 7.99
CA ALA A 81 16.00 9.62 6.64
C ALA A 81 14.93 8.52 6.70
N ILE A 82 13.78 8.84 6.13
CA ILE A 82 12.57 8.05 6.27
C ILE A 82 12.77 6.75 5.47
N GLN A 83 13.17 5.67 6.14
CA GLN A 83 12.66 4.34 5.78
C GLN A 83 11.12 4.42 5.80
N PRO A 84 10.36 3.66 5.00
CA PRO A 84 8.93 3.90 4.69
C PRO A 84 7.98 3.85 5.90
N ASP A 85 8.17 4.77 6.83
CA ASP A 85 7.45 5.03 8.06
C ASP A 85 6.48 6.16 7.75
N ILE A 86 5.20 5.88 7.97
CA ILE A 86 4.10 6.74 7.55
C ILE A 86 3.87 7.77 8.65
N VAL A 87 4.35 9.00 8.44
CA VAL A 87 3.98 10.16 9.27
C VAL A 87 2.86 10.95 8.59
N PRO A 88 1.98 11.61 9.36
CA PRO A 88 0.88 12.38 8.77
C PRO A 88 1.43 13.59 7.98
N PRO A 89 0.73 14.03 6.92
CA PRO A 89 1.18 15.17 6.08
C PRO A 89 1.46 16.45 6.87
N MET A 90 0.72 16.69 7.97
CA MET A 90 0.94 17.84 8.86
C MET A 90 2.33 17.89 9.49
N TYR A 91 3.00 16.74 9.60
CA TYR A 91 4.35 16.65 10.15
C TYR A 91 5.42 16.98 9.11
N MET A 92 5.13 16.84 7.81
CA MET A 92 6.10 17.08 6.73
C MET A 92 5.60 18.15 5.76
N GLN A 93 5.43 19.36 6.28
CA GLN A 93 4.93 20.50 5.50
C GLN A 93 5.92 20.96 4.43
N ASN A 94 7.21 20.69 4.64
CA ASN A 94 8.28 20.97 3.68
C ASN A 94 8.27 20.02 2.47
N ASN A 95 7.58 18.88 2.55
CA ASN A 95 7.52 17.90 1.48
C ASN A 95 6.06 17.52 1.15
N ALA A 96 5.46 18.25 0.21
CA ALA A 96 4.11 18.01 -0.26
C ALA A 96 3.92 16.63 -0.93
N ALA A 97 4.98 15.91 -1.31
CA ALA A 97 4.86 14.58 -1.91
C ALA A 97 4.23 13.55 -0.95
N ASN A 98 4.25 13.80 0.36
CA ASN A 98 3.65 12.91 1.36
C ASN A 98 2.12 12.79 1.23
N CYS A 99 1.44 13.79 0.66
CA CYS A 99 -0.03 13.76 0.52
C CYS A 99 -0.52 13.20 -0.82
N ILE A 100 0.37 12.66 -1.66
CA ILE A 100 0.01 12.09 -2.96
C ILE A 100 -0.62 10.70 -2.75
N THR A 101 -1.95 10.62 -2.82
CA THR A 101 -2.72 9.39 -2.57
C THR A 101 -2.92 8.54 -3.84
N THR A 102 -1.84 8.02 -4.43
CA THR A 102 -1.91 7.16 -5.65
C THR A 102 -2.21 5.69 -5.35
N LYS A 103 -2.06 5.26 -4.09
CA LYS A 103 -2.30 3.88 -3.67
C LYS A 103 -3.80 3.62 -3.54
N PHE A 104 -4.35 2.86 -4.47
CA PHE A 104 -5.74 2.41 -4.39
C PHE A 104 -5.98 1.49 -3.18
N VAL A 105 -7.03 1.78 -2.42
CA VAL A 105 -7.39 1.05 -1.19
C VAL A 105 -8.58 0.12 -1.43
N ARG A 106 -9.74 0.70 -1.77
CA ARG A 106 -11.01 -0.02 -1.84
C ARG A 106 -12.00 0.68 -2.76
N THR A 107 -12.83 -0.12 -3.42
CA THR A 107 -14.05 0.31 -4.11
C THR A 107 -15.24 0.06 -3.18
N SER A 108 -16.02 1.09 -2.90
CA SER A 108 -17.24 1.03 -2.09
C SER A 108 -18.45 1.26 -3.00
N THR A 109 -19.33 0.26 -3.13
CA THR A 109 -20.50 0.33 -4.00
C THR A 109 -21.75 -0.16 -3.28
N ASN A 110 -22.88 0.47 -3.58
CA ASN A 110 -24.19 0.06 -3.13
C ASN A 110 -24.74 -1.10 -3.98
N LYS A 111 -25.75 -1.78 -3.44
CA LYS A 111 -26.50 -2.81 -4.17
C LYS A 111 -27.20 -2.21 -5.40
N MET A 112 -27.90 -1.11 -5.19
CA MET A 112 -28.46 -0.29 -6.26
C MET A 112 -27.39 0.71 -6.70
N ARG A 113 -27.02 0.68 -7.98
CA ARG A 113 -25.99 1.58 -8.52
C ARG A 113 -26.66 2.81 -9.10
N CYS A 114 -26.39 3.94 -8.47
CA CYS A 114 -26.74 5.26 -8.96
C CYS A 114 -25.45 6.08 -9.09
N PRO A 115 -25.36 7.03 -10.04
CA PRO A 115 -24.29 8.01 -10.08
C PRO A 115 -24.17 8.76 -8.75
N ILE A 116 -22.94 8.95 -8.27
CA ILE A 116 -22.63 9.73 -7.07
C ILE A 116 -22.21 11.13 -7.51
N PHE A 117 -22.89 12.16 -7.00
CA PHE A 117 -22.60 13.56 -7.35
C PHE A 117 -21.73 14.26 -6.32
N CYS A 118 -21.85 13.89 -5.05
CA CYS A 118 -21.10 14.51 -3.98
C CYS A 118 -20.54 13.47 -3.00
N VAL A 119 -19.36 13.78 -2.46
CA VAL A 119 -18.66 12.98 -1.47
C VAL A 119 -18.09 13.92 -0.43
N LEU A 120 -18.40 13.70 0.85
CA LEU A 120 -17.97 14.54 1.94
C LEU A 120 -17.55 13.70 3.14
N TRP A 121 -16.48 14.11 3.81
CA TRP A 121 -16.11 13.55 5.10
C TRP A 121 -16.86 14.26 6.22
N THR A 122 -17.27 13.50 7.23
CA THR A 122 -17.63 14.10 8.51
C THR A 122 -16.43 14.89 9.05
N PRO A 123 -16.64 16.02 9.75
CA PRO A 123 -15.55 16.86 10.23
C PRO A 123 -14.63 16.13 11.21
N GLU A 124 -15.15 15.12 11.91
CA GLU A 124 -14.35 14.23 12.78
C GLU A 124 -13.57 13.14 12.02
N GLY A 125 -13.82 12.94 10.72
CA GLY A 125 -13.17 11.90 9.90
C GLY A 125 -13.67 10.47 10.15
N ARG A 126 -14.67 10.28 11.02
CA ARG A 126 -15.21 8.95 11.38
C ARG A 126 -15.96 8.28 10.24
N ARG A 127 -16.63 9.08 9.41
CA ARG A 127 -17.51 8.61 8.33
C ARG A 127 -17.32 9.42 7.05
N LEU A 128 -17.50 8.74 5.93
CA LEU A 128 -17.61 9.32 4.59
C LEU A 128 -19.08 9.26 4.16
N ILE A 129 -19.61 10.35 3.66
CA ILE A 129 -20.99 10.51 3.18
C ILE A 129 -20.94 10.66 1.66
N THR A 130 -21.77 9.91 0.96
CA THR A 130 -21.92 10.03 -0.50
C THR A 130 -23.38 10.30 -0.85
N GLY A 131 -23.64 11.33 -1.65
CA GLY A 131 -24.98 11.63 -2.18
C GLY A 131 -25.15 11.09 -3.60
N SER A 132 -26.15 10.24 -3.79
CA SER A 132 -26.49 9.65 -5.09
C SER A 132 -27.56 10.45 -5.84
N SER A 133 -27.70 10.18 -7.15
CA SER A 133 -28.78 10.76 -7.97
C SER A 133 -30.19 10.36 -7.52
N SER A 134 -30.33 9.30 -6.74
CA SER A 134 -31.60 8.86 -6.14
C SER A 134 -32.05 9.71 -4.95
N GLY A 135 -31.23 10.67 -4.49
CA GLY A 135 -31.50 11.45 -3.28
C GLY A 135 -31.13 10.72 -1.98
N GLU A 136 -30.38 9.62 -2.08
CA GLU A 136 -29.96 8.83 -0.93
C GLU A 136 -28.58 9.25 -0.44
N PHE A 137 -28.40 9.24 0.88
CA PHE A 137 -27.11 9.42 1.52
C PHE A 137 -26.61 8.06 2.00
N THR A 138 -25.47 7.63 1.48
CA THR A 138 -24.79 6.44 1.99
C THR A 138 -23.64 6.83 2.90
N LEU A 139 -23.62 6.25 4.09
CA LEU A 139 -22.58 6.45 5.09
C LEU A 139 -21.63 5.25 5.06
N TRP A 140 -20.35 5.55 4.88
CA TRP A 140 -19.25 4.60 4.89
C TRP A 140 -18.37 4.84 6.11
N ASN A 141 -17.84 3.76 6.67
CA ASN A 141 -16.88 3.82 7.77
C ASN A 141 -15.56 4.47 7.32
N GLY A 142 -15.01 5.39 8.11
CA GLY A 142 -13.86 6.19 7.70
C GLY A 142 -12.52 5.44 7.64
N LEU A 143 -12.36 4.37 8.42
CA LEU A 143 -11.11 3.59 8.48
C LEU A 143 -11.12 2.39 7.54
N THR A 144 -12.29 1.73 7.44
CA THR A 144 -12.44 0.44 6.75
C THR A 144 -13.26 0.52 5.47
N PHE A 145 -13.91 1.67 5.21
CA PHE A 145 -14.82 1.92 4.10
C PHE A 145 -16.01 0.96 4.02
N ASN A 146 -16.34 0.25 5.10
CA ASN A 146 -17.51 -0.61 5.15
C ASN A 146 -18.80 0.20 5.09
N PHE A 147 -19.85 -0.40 4.51
CA PHE A 147 -21.20 0.16 4.56
C PHE A 147 -21.65 0.24 6.03
N GLU A 148 -22.10 1.42 6.47
CA GLU A 148 -22.72 1.57 7.78
C GLU A 148 -24.25 1.66 7.65
N THR A 149 -24.74 2.65 6.92
CA THR A 149 -26.18 2.85 6.74
C THR A 149 -26.47 3.66 5.48
N ILE A 150 -27.74 3.66 5.09
CA ILE A 150 -28.30 4.52 4.05
C ILE A 150 -29.44 5.33 4.65
N LEU A 151 -29.46 6.62 4.33
CA LEU A 151 -30.53 7.53 4.69
C LEU A 151 -31.26 7.93 3.41
N GLN A 152 -32.58 7.90 3.46
CA GLN A 152 -33.45 8.39 2.40
C GLN A 152 -34.17 9.62 2.95
N VAL A 153 -34.25 10.66 2.14
CA VAL A 153 -35.04 11.87 2.42
C VAL A 153 -36.31 11.83 1.58
#